data_AF-A0A1F7S0Z5-F1
#
_entry.id   AF-A0A1F7S0Z5-F1
#
_cell.length_a   1.000
_cell.length_b   1.000
_cell.length_c   1.000
_cell.angle_alpha   90.00
_cell.angle_beta   90.00
_cell.angle_gamma   90.00
#
_symmetry.space_group_name_H-M   'P 1'
#
loop_
_entity.id
_entity.type
_entity.pdbx_description
1 polymer ?
#
loop_
_entity_poly.entity_id
_entity_poly.type
_entity_poly.pdbx_seq_one_letter_code
_entity_poly.pdbx_strand_id
1 'polypeptide(L)'
;MVNTFFRGSKVSIKADIPECDGVAIKLQGEDKELVVNKTGKVAFLWMNVAQIKVHHAPTIYLLAVSDQIQNICSSEQQEMLYLGYGPSKKRILFESEKPLNGSEFDEFIKLKKHDGSYIITYDIKLDRFSETRKKISASLNPLKFLILKE
;
A
#
# COMPACT_ATOMS: atom_id res chain seq x y z
N MET A 1 -19.23 23.38 8.53
CA MET A 1 -18.30 22.24 8.39
C MET A 1 -18.10 21.97 6.91
N VAL A 2 -16.90 22.21 6.39
CA VAL A 2 -16.57 21.85 5.00
C VAL A 2 -15.87 20.50 5.06
N ASN A 3 -16.61 19.42 4.74
CA ASN A 3 -16.08 18.06 4.69
C ASN A 3 -15.71 17.76 3.23
N THR A 4 -14.51 18.16 2.80
CA THR A 4 -14.06 17.90 1.42
C THR A 4 -13.44 16.52 1.35
N PHE A 5 -14.17 15.55 0.82
CA PHE A 5 -13.61 14.24 0.48
C PHE A 5 -12.93 14.33 -0.89
N PHE A 6 -11.60 14.25 -0.94
CA PHE A 6 -10.89 14.08 -2.20
C PHE A 6 -11.07 12.62 -2.66
N ARG A 7 -11.90 12.41 -3.67
CA ARG A 7 -11.91 11.14 -4.41
C ARG A 7 -10.62 11.11 -5.22
N GLY A 8 -9.70 10.22 -4.86
CA GLY A 8 -8.39 10.11 -5.51
C GLY A 8 -8.52 10.02 -7.02
N SER A 9 -7.59 10.63 -7.76
CA SER A 9 -7.56 10.58 -9.22
C SER A 9 -7.25 9.16 -9.69
N LYS A 10 -8.02 8.67 -10.67
CA LYS A 10 -7.75 7.40 -11.35
C LYS A 10 -6.40 7.48 -12.08
N VAL A 11 -5.47 6.59 -11.74
CA VAL A 11 -4.19 6.50 -12.45
C VAL A 11 -4.31 5.40 -13.50
N SER A 12 -4.15 5.78 -14.77
CA SER A 12 -4.15 4.84 -15.89
C SER A 12 -2.73 4.68 -16.42
N ILE A 13 -2.22 3.45 -16.43
CA ILE A 13 -0.87 3.13 -16.87
C ILE A 13 -0.97 2.32 -18.15
N LYS A 14 -0.30 2.79 -19.20
CA LYS A 14 -0.16 2.10 -20.48
C LYS A 14 1.32 2.02 -20.83
N ALA A 15 1.80 0.83 -21.12
CA ALA A 15 3.19 0.60 -21.48
C ALA A 15 3.30 -0.54 -22.49
N ASP A 16 4.30 -0.44 -23.37
CA ASP A 16 4.70 -1.52 -24.26
C ASP A 16 5.93 -2.19 -23.65
N ILE A 17 5.84 -3.50 -23.41
CA ILE A 17 6.90 -4.28 -22.77
C ILE A 17 7.32 -5.47 -23.64
N PRO A 18 8.55 -5.99 -23.44
CA PRO A 18 8.94 -7.28 -23.99
C PRO A 18 7.99 -8.40 -23.57
N GLU A 19 8.02 -9.51 -24.29
CA GLU A 19 7.34 -10.72 -23.85
C GLU A 19 7.86 -11.16 -22.47
N CYS A 20 6.92 -11.34 -21.53
CA CYS A 20 7.19 -11.79 -20.18
C CYS A 20 6.02 -12.62 -19.64
N ASP A 21 6.28 -13.43 -18.62
CA ASP A 21 5.28 -14.31 -18.01
C ASP A 21 4.37 -13.58 -17.02
N GLY A 22 4.84 -12.45 -16.47
CA GLY A 22 4.06 -11.64 -15.55
C GLY A 22 4.57 -10.21 -15.41
N VAL A 23 3.71 -9.35 -14.88
CA VAL A 23 3.97 -7.92 -14.70
C VAL A 23 3.51 -7.48 -13.33
N ALA A 24 4.34 -6.68 -12.67
CA ALA A 24 3.99 -5.95 -11.46
C ALA A 24 4.15 -4.45 -11.72
N ILE A 25 3.16 -3.66 -11.32
CA ILE A 25 3.19 -2.19 -11.41
C ILE A 25 3.01 -1.65 -10.00
N LYS A 26 4.08 -1.04 -9.47
CA LYS A 26 4.08 -0.41 -8.15
C LYS A 26 4.01 1.11 -8.31
N LEU A 27 3.07 1.73 -7.60
CA LEU A 27 3.00 3.16 -7.37
C LEU A 27 3.12 3.41 -5.88
N GLN A 28 4.13 4.19 -5.50
CA GLN A 28 4.45 4.47 -4.12
C GLN A 28 4.63 5.96 -3.94
N GLY A 29 4.02 6.52 -2.89
CA GLY A 29 4.26 7.91 -2.50
C GLY A 29 5.51 8.05 -1.65
N GLU A 30 5.85 9.29 -1.33
CA GLU A 30 6.93 9.58 -0.40
C GLU A 30 6.67 8.95 0.97
N ASP A 31 7.76 8.63 1.64
CA ASP A 31 7.76 8.22 3.03
C ASP A 31 7.44 9.41 3.93
N LYS A 32 6.61 9.17 4.94
CA LYS A 32 6.36 10.14 5.99
C LYS A 32 6.38 9.52 7.36
N GLU A 33 6.69 10.36 8.34
CA GLU A 33 6.35 10.08 9.73
C GLU A 33 4.86 10.32 9.94
N LEU A 34 4.23 9.40 10.67
CA LEU A 34 2.81 9.45 10.95
C LEU A 34 2.60 9.21 12.43
N VAL A 35 1.72 9.97 13.05
CA VAL A 35 1.30 9.73 14.43
C VAL A 35 -0.11 9.15 14.40
N VAL A 36 -0.27 7.95 14.97
CA VAL A 36 -1.56 7.26 15.04
C VAL A 36 -1.93 6.93 16.49
N ASN A 37 -3.22 6.95 16.79
CA ASN A 37 -3.73 6.59 18.11
C ASN A 37 -4.12 5.11 18.14
N LYS A 38 -3.56 4.36 19.09
CA LYS A 38 -4.04 3.01 19.42
C LYS A 38 -5.31 3.17 20.25
N THR A 39 -6.43 2.67 19.74
CA THR A 39 -7.71 2.68 20.45
C THR A 39 -7.90 1.35 21.17
N GLY A 40 -8.33 1.39 22.42
CA GLY A 40 -8.58 0.20 23.24
C GLY A 40 -9.80 0.38 24.12
N LYS A 41 -10.31 -0.73 24.65
CA LYS A 41 -11.45 -0.72 25.57
C LYS A 41 -10.94 -0.62 27.01
N VAL A 42 -11.32 0.43 27.71
CA VAL A 42 -11.05 0.62 29.15
C VAL A 42 -12.39 0.62 29.87
N ALA A 43 -12.58 -0.36 30.76
CA ALA A 43 -13.89 -0.73 31.30
C ALA A 43 -14.93 -0.97 30.18
N PHE A 44 -15.81 0.00 29.91
CA PHE A 44 -16.86 -0.09 28.90
C PHE A 44 -16.69 0.90 27.74
N LEU A 45 -15.67 1.76 27.77
CA LEU A 45 -15.48 2.82 26.78
C LEU A 45 -14.30 2.52 25.86
N TRP A 46 -14.47 2.86 24.58
CA TRP A 46 -13.37 2.91 23.62
C TRP A 46 -12.67 4.26 23.72
N MET A 47 -11.37 4.23 23.97
CA MET A 47 -10.58 5.45 24.08
C MET A 47 -9.16 5.23 23.57
N ASN A 48 -8.45 6.34 23.36
CA ASN A 48 -7.03 6.29 23.01
C ASN A 48 -6.25 5.72 24.20
N VAL A 49 -5.60 4.59 23.98
CA VAL A 49 -4.80 3.90 25.01
C VAL A 49 -3.31 4.08 24.77
N ALA A 50 -2.86 4.42 23.57
CA ALA A 50 -1.48 4.78 23.28
C ALA A 50 -1.38 5.66 22.04
N GLN A 51 -0.25 6.36 21.90
CA GLN A 51 0.14 7.02 20.67
C GLN A 51 1.33 6.26 20.07
N ILE A 52 1.26 5.98 18.78
CA ILE A 52 2.30 5.25 18.04
C ILE A 52 2.80 6.18 16.94
N LYS A 53 4.11 6.42 16.90
CA LYS A 53 4.79 7.03 15.77
C LYS A 53 5.18 5.92 14.80
N VAL A 54 4.85 6.13 13.53
CA VAL A 54 5.16 5.23 12.43
C VAL A 54 6.14 5.94 11.52
N HIS A 55 7.31 5.34 11.33
CA HIS A 55 8.40 5.88 10.54
C HIS A 55 8.52 5.15 9.20
N HIS A 56 8.99 5.85 8.16
CA HIS A 56 9.23 5.30 6.81
C HIS A 56 8.01 4.63 6.16
N ALA A 57 6.81 5.08 6.51
CA ALA A 57 5.58 4.60 5.91
C ALA A 57 5.30 5.39 4.62
N PRO A 58 5.18 4.71 3.46
CA PRO A 58 4.68 5.34 2.26
C PRO A 58 3.32 5.98 2.51
N THR A 59 3.13 7.20 2.02
CA THR A 59 1.82 7.86 2.07
C THR A 59 0.76 7.07 1.32
N ILE A 60 1.15 6.46 0.19
CA ILE A 60 0.33 5.59 -0.66
C ILE A 60 1.18 4.41 -1.12
N TYR A 61 0.56 3.23 -1.22
CA TYR A 61 1.18 2.03 -1.76
C TYR A 61 0.16 1.27 -2.60
N LEU A 62 0.28 1.37 -3.92
CA LEU A 62 -0.59 0.67 -4.86
C LEU A 62 0.26 -0.32 -5.65
N LEU A 63 -0.14 -1.58 -5.65
CA LEU A 63 0.52 -2.63 -6.41
C LEU A 63 -0.51 -3.35 -7.26
N ALA A 64 -0.40 -3.24 -8.58
CA ALA A 64 -1.12 -4.10 -9.50
C ALA A 64 -0.19 -5.24 -9.94
N VAL A 65 -0.71 -6.46 -10.03
CA VAL A 65 0.03 -7.63 -10.50
C VAL A 65 -0.81 -8.44 -11.47
N SER A 66 -0.19 -9.11 -12.45
CA SER A 66 -0.91 -9.95 -13.41
C SER A 66 -1.20 -11.36 -12.88
N ASP A 67 -0.50 -11.78 -11.83
CA ASP A 67 -0.62 -13.07 -11.14
C ASP A 67 -0.10 -12.91 -9.69
N GLN A 68 -0.08 -13.99 -8.92
CA GLN A 68 0.56 -14.04 -7.61
C GLN A 68 2.02 -13.57 -7.68
N ILE A 69 2.45 -12.74 -6.73
CA ILE A 69 3.77 -12.07 -6.74
C ILE A 69 4.89 -13.11 -6.84
N GLN A 70 4.76 -14.24 -6.15
CA GLN A 70 5.71 -15.35 -6.16
C GLN A 70 5.85 -16.07 -7.51
N ASN A 71 4.86 -15.93 -8.41
CA ASN A 71 4.92 -16.45 -9.77
C ASN A 71 5.60 -15.46 -10.74
N ILE A 72 5.67 -14.19 -10.37
CA ILE A 72 6.20 -13.10 -11.22
C ILE A 72 7.68 -12.82 -10.90
N CYS A 73 8.07 -12.93 -9.63
CA CYS A 73 9.42 -12.58 -9.19
C CYS A 73 9.85 -13.37 -7.95
N SER A 74 11.17 -13.60 -7.83
CA SER A 74 11.76 -14.31 -6.69
C SER A 74 11.59 -13.54 -5.38
N SER A 75 11.69 -14.22 -4.24
CA SER A 75 11.62 -13.56 -2.93
C SER A 75 12.68 -12.46 -2.77
N GLU A 76 13.87 -12.64 -3.34
CA GLU A 76 14.93 -11.61 -3.34
C GLU A 76 14.51 -10.37 -4.14
N GLN A 77 13.90 -10.56 -5.31
CA GLN A 77 13.36 -9.45 -6.11
C GLN A 77 12.20 -8.76 -5.40
N GLN A 78 11.34 -9.51 -4.70
CA GLN A 78 10.27 -8.94 -3.88
C GLN A 78 10.83 -8.05 -2.76
N GLU A 79 11.90 -8.49 -2.10
CA GLU A 79 12.57 -7.69 -1.07
C GLU A 79 13.23 -6.45 -1.66
N MET A 80 14.02 -6.59 -2.73
CA MET A 80 14.72 -5.49 -3.39
C MET A 80 13.75 -4.42 -3.93
N LEU A 81 12.62 -4.86 -4.51
CA LEU A 81 11.64 -3.97 -5.13
C LEU A 81 10.49 -3.59 -4.18
N TYR A 82 10.49 -4.09 -2.95
CA TYR A 82 9.43 -3.89 -1.96
C TYR A 82 8.03 -4.21 -2.52
N LEU A 83 7.87 -5.41 -3.09
CA LEU A 83 6.61 -5.88 -3.65
C LEU A 83 5.81 -6.66 -2.60
N GLY A 84 4.58 -6.22 -2.35
CA GLY A 84 3.74 -6.73 -1.28
C GLY A 84 4.07 -6.12 0.09
N TYR A 85 3.27 -6.49 1.09
CA TYR A 85 3.43 -5.94 2.45
C TYR A 85 4.55 -6.61 3.27
N GLY A 86 4.93 -7.85 2.93
CA GLY A 86 5.98 -8.59 3.64
C GLY A 86 7.30 -7.83 3.67
N PRO A 87 7.86 -7.45 2.52
CA PRO A 87 9.06 -6.61 2.44
C PRO A 87 8.93 -5.26 3.16
N SER A 88 7.74 -4.63 3.15
CA SER A 88 7.51 -3.36 3.83
C SER A 88 7.65 -3.45 5.36
N LYS A 89 7.44 -4.65 5.95
CA LYS A 89 7.54 -4.87 7.40
C LYS A 89 8.95 -4.59 7.95
N LYS A 90 9.99 -4.79 7.13
CA LYS A 90 11.38 -4.54 7.54
C LYS A 90 11.75 -3.04 7.56
N ARG A 91 10.98 -2.19 6.88
CA ARG A 91 11.27 -0.76 6.69
C ARG A 91 10.42 0.14 7.57
N ILE A 92 9.15 -0.22 7.76
CA ILE A 92 8.24 0.57 8.58
C ILE A 92 8.55 0.31 10.06
N LEU A 93 8.95 1.35 10.77
CA LEU A 93 9.32 1.27 12.18
C LEU A 93 8.21 1.86 13.04
N PHE A 94 8.05 1.30 14.24
CA PHE A 94 7.04 1.72 15.20
C PHE A 94 7.71 2.14 16.50
N GLU A 95 7.33 3.30 17.00
CA GLU A 95 7.82 3.86 18.27
C GLU A 95 6.61 4.27 19.12
N SER A 96 6.67 3.97 20.41
CA SER A 96 5.63 4.28 21.38
C SER A 96 6.23 4.33 22.78
N GLU A 97 5.71 5.20 23.63
CA GLU A 97 6.06 5.23 25.05
C GLU A 97 5.57 3.99 25.80
N LYS A 98 4.50 3.36 25.29
CA LYS A 98 3.96 2.09 25.81
C LYS A 98 4.54 0.90 25.06
N PRO A 99 4.70 -0.27 25.73
CA PRO A 99 5.21 -1.48 25.10
C PRO A 99 4.43 -1.87 23.84
N LEU A 100 5.16 -2.18 22.78
CA LEU A 100 4.63 -2.75 21.55
C LEU A 100 4.46 -4.26 21.72
N ASN A 101 3.46 -4.84 21.04
CA ASN A 101 3.11 -6.25 21.18
C ASN A 101 3.40 -7.07 19.90
N GLY A 102 3.89 -6.43 18.83
CA GLY A 102 4.22 -7.05 17.55
C GLY A 102 3.07 -7.06 16.53
N SER A 103 1.85 -6.65 16.91
CA SER A 103 0.71 -6.55 15.98
C SER A 103 0.63 -5.21 15.25
N GLU A 104 1.50 -4.26 15.59
CA GLU A 104 1.43 -2.87 15.10
C GLU A 104 1.45 -2.79 13.57
N PHE A 105 2.30 -3.60 12.93
CA PHE A 105 2.38 -3.62 11.47
C PHE A 105 1.07 -4.09 10.83
N ASP A 106 0.49 -5.18 11.33
CA ASP A 106 -0.73 -5.74 10.74
C ASP A 106 -1.93 -4.82 10.97
N GLU A 107 -2.01 -4.18 12.14
CA GLU A 107 -3.02 -3.16 12.45
C GLU A 107 -2.85 -1.91 11.58
N PHE A 108 -1.62 -1.45 11.38
CA PHE A 108 -1.31 -0.31 10.51
C PHE A 108 -1.69 -0.59 9.06
N ILE A 109 -1.34 -1.77 8.53
CA ILE A 109 -1.73 -2.17 7.17
C ILE A 109 -3.26 -2.27 7.05
N LYS A 110 -3.97 -2.80 8.05
CA LYS A 110 -5.45 -2.82 8.06
C LYS A 110 -6.03 -1.41 8.00
N LEU A 111 -5.49 -0.48 8.78
CA LEU A 111 -5.90 0.93 8.76
C LEU A 111 -5.69 1.55 7.37
N LYS A 112 -4.51 1.34 6.77
CA LYS A 112 -4.15 1.85 5.43
C LYS A 112 -4.91 1.19 4.28
N LYS A 113 -5.35 -0.06 4.45
CA LYS A 113 -6.26 -0.71 3.51
C LYS A 113 -7.66 -0.12 3.61
N HIS A 114 -8.13 0.11 4.83
CA HIS A 114 -9.45 0.67 5.08
C HIS A 114 -9.58 2.12 4.57
N ASP A 115 -8.52 2.94 4.72
CA ASP A 115 -8.51 4.29 4.17
C ASP A 115 -8.32 4.33 2.64
N GLY A 116 -7.93 3.22 2.01
CA GLY A 116 -7.75 3.08 0.57
C GLY A 116 -6.41 3.59 0.04
N SER A 117 -5.45 3.89 0.92
CA SER A 117 -4.10 4.31 0.53
C SER A 117 -3.19 3.14 0.21
N TYR A 118 -3.47 1.94 0.76
CA TYR A 118 -2.70 0.72 0.53
C TYR A 118 -3.57 -0.31 -0.19
N ILE A 119 -3.22 -0.64 -1.43
CA ILE A 119 -4.00 -1.53 -2.30
C ILE A 119 -3.06 -2.50 -3.02
N ILE A 120 -3.40 -3.78 -3.00
CA ILE A 120 -2.84 -4.78 -3.91
C ILE A 120 -4.00 -5.33 -4.73
N THR A 121 -3.89 -5.27 -6.06
CA THR A 121 -4.91 -5.76 -6.99
C THR A 121 -4.29 -6.65 -8.07
N TYR A 122 -5.11 -7.54 -8.62
CA TYR A 122 -4.75 -8.44 -9.73
C TYR A 122 -5.32 -7.96 -11.08
N ASP A 123 -5.79 -6.71 -11.14
CA ASP A 123 -6.49 -6.14 -12.30
C ASP A 123 -5.53 -5.58 -13.38
N ILE A 124 -4.53 -6.36 -13.80
CA ILE A 124 -3.70 -6.03 -14.96
C ILE A 124 -4.23 -6.76 -16.20
N LYS A 125 -4.54 -6.00 -17.25
CA LYS A 125 -4.79 -6.57 -18.57
C LYS A 125 -3.51 -6.59 -19.38
N LEU A 126 -3.13 -7.78 -19.83
CA LEU A 126 -2.01 -8.02 -20.73
C LEU A 126 -2.58 -8.38 -22.10
N ASP A 127 -2.57 -7.42 -23.01
CA ASP A 127 -3.00 -7.65 -24.39
C ASP A 127 -1.77 -7.94 -25.26
N ARG A 128 -1.81 -8.98 -26.08
CA ARG A 128 -0.71 -9.26 -27.03
C ARG A 128 -0.73 -8.20 -28.12
N PHE A 129 0.40 -7.51 -28.33
CA PHE A 129 0.52 -6.43 -29.32
C PHE A 129 1.26 -6.89 -30.59
N SER A 130 2.25 -7.78 -30.44
CA SER A 130 2.94 -8.45 -31.56
C SER A 130 3.52 -9.81 -31.11
N GLU A 131 4.21 -10.53 -32.00
CA GLU A 131 4.87 -11.81 -31.66
C GLU A 131 5.84 -11.69 -30.47
N THR A 132 6.48 -10.53 -30.27
CA THR A 132 7.54 -10.30 -29.27
C THR A 132 7.21 -9.20 -28.24
N ARG A 133 6.02 -8.58 -28.30
CA ARG A 133 5.64 -7.48 -27.41
C ARG A 133 4.23 -7.64 -26.84
N LYS A 134 4.07 -7.25 -25.58
CA LYS A 134 2.79 -7.17 -24.88
C LYS A 134 2.48 -5.70 -24.55
N LYS A 135 1.21 -5.34 -24.62
CA LYS A 135 0.69 -4.05 -24.18
C LYS A 135 0.05 -4.24 -22.81
N ILE A 136 0.48 -3.42 -21.86
CA ILE A 136 -0.09 -3.40 -20.53
C ILE A 136 -1.11 -2.27 -20.45
N SER A 137 -2.27 -2.56 -19.88
CA SER A 137 -3.19 -1.54 -19.39
C SER A 137 -3.61 -1.86 -17.96
N ALA A 138 -3.30 -0.95 -17.04
CA ALA A 138 -3.71 -1.04 -15.65
C ALA A 138 -4.41 0.25 -15.21
N SER A 139 -5.39 0.10 -14.34
CA SER A 139 -6.17 1.20 -13.77
C SER A 139 -6.17 1.09 -12.26
N LEU A 140 -5.45 1.99 -11.60
CA LEU A 140 -5.37 2.05 -10.15
C LEU A 140 -6.31 3.14 -9.63
N ASN A 141 -7.24 2.75 -8.76
CA ASN A 141 -8.18 3.66 -8.11
C ASN A 141 -7.89 3.70 -6.60
N PRO A 142 -7.16 4.71 -6.10
CA PRO A 142 -7.08 4.92 -4.67
C PRO A 142 -8.47 5.29 -4.11
N LEU A 143 -8.93 4.53 -3.13
CA LEU A 143 -10.36 4.50 -2.77
C LEU A 143 -10.80 5.65 -1.85
N LYS A 144 -9.87 6.35 -1.20
CA LYS A 144 -10.06 7.62 -0.47
C LYS A 144 -8.68 8.12 -0.04
N PHE A 145 -8.51 9.43 0.09
CA PHE A 145 -7.40 10.00 0.86
C PHE A 145 -7.99 10.99 1.86
N LEU A 146 -7.66 10.83 3.14
CA LEU A 146 -7.84 11.89 4.11
C LEU A 146 -6.61 12.79 4.01
N ILE A 147 -6.74 13.93 3.34
CA ILE A 147 -5.69 14.96 3.38
C ILE A 147 -5.82 15.65 4.74
N LEU A 148 -4.99 15.25 5.69
CA LEU A 148 -4.74 16.06 6.88
C LEU A 148 -3.91 17.25 6.41
N LYS A 149 -4.53 18.43 6.33
CA LYS A 149 -3.78 19.69 6.24
C LYS A 149 -3.13 19.93 7.59
N GLU A 150 -1.83 20.19 7.56
CA GLU A 150 -1.07 20.78 8.68
C GLU A 150 -1.65 22.14 9.07
#